data_AF-A0A7W2CBC5-F1
#
_entry.id   AF-A0A7W2CBC5-F1
#
_cell.length_a   1.000
_cell.length_b   1.000
_cell.length_c   1.000
_cell.angle_alpha   90.00
_cell.angle_beta   90.00
_cell.angle_gamma   90.00
#
_symmetry.space_group_name_H-M   'P 1'
#
loop_
_entity.id
_entity.type
_entity.pdbx_description
1 polymer ?
#
loop_
_entity_poly.entity_id
_entity_poly.type
_entity_poly.pdbx_seq_one_letter_code
_entity_poly.pdbx_strand_id
1 'polypeptide(L)'
;MKTKYETIKFDTHQKEIVVALIEQHVAGVNSLFWLNVEPDVHGKDIHTGSIFWKAFSSRGPVIPKFTWVSASISKSGNYQPAQLGLTHPTGNAVLQRLRDFNLTVSDDWMLQQDHPKRGLVFQLPREYDAGKVIDFGLSAIPVLSPFECDNKFCLHYPMK
;
A
#
# COMPACT_ATOMS: atom_id res chain seq x y z
N MET A 1 -15.08 20.70 6.07
CA MET A 1 -13.93 21.00 5.18
C MET A 1 -13.55 19.70 4.48
N LYS A 2 -13.57 19.64 3.14
CA LYS A 2 -13.14 18.42 2.42
C LYS A 2 -11.61 18.40 2.40
N THR A 3 -11.00 17.30 2.85
CA THR A 3 -9.56 17.07 2.68
C THR A 3 -9.22 17.14 1.20
N LYS A 4 -8.32 18.06 0.83
CA LYS A 4 -7.78 18.12 -0.54
C LYS A 4 -6.68 17.07 -0.66
N TYR A 5 -6.63 16.41 -1.80
CA TYR A 5 -5.60 15.40 -2.09
C TYR A 5 -4.75 15.90 -3.25
N GLU A 6 -3.45 15.60 -3.17
CA GLU A 6 -2.52 15.74 -4.28
C GLU A 6 -2.33 14.38 -4.95
N THR A 7 -2.05 14.38 -6.25
CA THR A 7 -1.77 13.16 -7.02
C THR A 7 -0.55 13.36 -7.89
N ILE A 8 0.41 12.45 -7.76
CA ILE A 8 1.66 12.45 -8.53
C ILE A 8 1.77 11.11 -9.25
N LYS A 9 2.02 11.16 -10.57
CA LYS A 9 2.36 9.97 -11.35
C LYS A 9 3.85 9.71 -11.28
N PHE A 10 4.23 8.45 -11.12
CA PHE A 10 5.63 8.04 -11.03
C PHE A 10 5.80 6.59 -11.48
N ASP A 11 7.04 6.16 -11.74
CA ASP A 11 7.41 4.77 -11.97
C ASP A 11 8.43 4.29 -10.92
N THR A 12 8.86 3.03 -11.01
CA THR A 12 9.82 2.42 -10.07
C THR A 12 11.17 3.15 -10.00
N HIS A 13 11.58 3.87 -11.05
CA HIS A 13 12.82 4.66 -11.07
C HIS A 13 12.69 6.03 -10.42
N GLN A 14 11.47 6.41 -10.02
CA GLN A 14 11.12 7.68 -9.39
C GLN A 14 10.56 7.49 -7.97
N LYS A 15 10.75 6.31 -7.37
CA LYS A 15 10.21 5.95 -6.05
C LYS A 15 10.69 6.88 -4.94
N GLU A 16 11.81 7.54 -5.14
CA GLU A 16 12.46 8.48 -4.20
C GLU A 16 11.52 9.64 -3.84
N ILE A 17 10.60 10.02 -4.72
CA ILE A 17 9.55 11.02 -4.42
C ILE A 17 8.66 10.56 -3.25
N VAL A 18 8.29 9.27 -3.24
CA VAL A 18 7.45 8.69 -2.18
C VAL A 18 8.25 8.50 -0.90
N VAL A 19 9.50 8.04 -1.01
CA VAL A 19 10.42 7.86 0.12
C VAL A 19 10.63 9.19 0.86
N ALA A 20 10.93 10.26 0.12
CA ALA A 20 11.10 11.60 0.70
C ALA A 20 9.85 12.08 1.44
N LEU A 21 8.65 11.77 0.96
CA LEU A 21 7.40 12.12 1.64
C LEU A 21 7.22 11.36 2.96
N ILE A 22 7.60 10.07 3.02
CA ILE A 22 7.58 9.29 4.27
C ILE A 22 8.57 9.89 5.28
N GLU A 23 9.79 10.16 4.85
CA GLU A 23 10.86 10.69 5.71
C GLU A 23 10.54 12.10 6.25
N GLN A 24 9.78 12.91 5.51
CA GLN A 24 9.30 14.21 5.98
C GLN A 24 8.19 14.11 7.04
N HIS A 25 7.51 12.96 7.15
CA HIS A 25 6.35 12.77 8.02
C HIS A 25 6.66 11.79 9.17
N VAL A 26 7.73 12.07 9.91
CA VAL A 26 8.07 11.38 11.16
C VAL A 26 7.06 11.66 12.28
N ALA A 27 7.10 10.84 13.34
CA ALA A 27 6.13 10.87 14.43
C ALA A 27 6.01 12.26 15.08
N GLY A 28 4.81 12.83 15.06
CA GLY A 28 4.45 14.05 15.77
C GLY A 28 3.16 13.93 16.56
N VAL A 29 2.91 14.90 17.45
CA VAL A 29 1.70 14.93 18.29
C VAL A 29 0.49 15.34 17.44
N ASN A 30 -0.53 14.48 17.39
CA ASN A 30 -1.74 14.66 16.56
C ASN A 30 -1.46 14.91 15.06
N SER A 31 -0.29 14.56 14.53
CA SER A 31 0.05 14.68 13.11
C SER A 31 -0.06 13.32 12.43
N LEU A 32 -1.29 12.92 12.09
CA LEU A 32 -1.50 11.74 11.26
C LEU A 32 -1.35 12.13 9.79
N PHE A 33 -0.44 11.46 9.10
CA PHE A 33 -0.27 11.58 7.65
C PHE A 33 -0.37 10.19 7.03
N TRP A 34 -0.84 10.14 5.79
CA TRP A 34 -0.92 8.89 5.05
C TRP A 34 -0.72 9.14 3.56
N LEU A 35 -0.27 8.11 2.86
CA LEU A 35 -0.23 8.10 1.41
C LEU A 35 -0.79 6.79 0.88
N ASN A 36 -1.29 6.83 -0.35
CA ASN A 36 -1.69 5.66 -1.10
C ASN A 36 -0.88 5.58 -2.39
N VAL A 37 -0.54 4.38 -2.80
CA VAL A 37 0.02 4.07 -4.11
C VAL A 37 -0.89 3.06 -4.79
N GLU A 38 -1.32 3.41 -6.00
CA GLU A 38 -2.18 2.60 -6.86
C GLU A 38 -1.50 2.44 -8.23
N PRO A 39 -1.73 1.35 -8.96
CA PRO A 39 -1.24 1.24 -10.34
C PRO A 39 -1.91 2.30 -11.24
N ASP A 40 -1.14 2.93 -12.13
CA ASP A 40 -1.66 3.89 -13.12
C ASP A 40 -2.30 3.15 -14.29
N VAL A 41 -3.54 2.70 -14.08
CA VAL A 41 -4.33 1.99 -15.08
C VAL A 41 -5.60 2.76 -15.41
N HIS A 42 -5.97 2.81 -16.69
CA HIS A 42 -7.28 3.31 -17.06
C HIS A 42 -8.35 2.23 -16.85
N GLY A 43 -9.54 2.62 -16.43
CA GLY A 43 -10.64 1.67 -16.15
C GLY A 43 -11.02 0.76 -17.33
N LYS A 44 -10.70 1.16 -18.57
CA LYS A 44 -10.88 0.34 -19.79
C LYS A 44 -9.86 -0.80 -19.92
N ASP A 45 -8.68 -0.66 -19.31
CA ASP A 45 -7.56 -1.61 -19.38
C ASP A 45 -7.66 -2.66 -18.24
N ILE A 46 -8.57 -2.44 -17.28
CA ILE A 46 -8.96 -3.43 -16.28
C ILE A 46 -9.83 -4.49 -16.97
N HIS A 47 -9.19 -5.46 -17.61
CA HIS A 47 -9.84 -6.50 -18.40
C HIS A 47 -10.73 -7.40 -17.53
N THR A 48 -12.02 -7.14 -17.39
CA THR A 48 -12.96 -7.94 -16.58
C THR A 48 -13.25 -9.38 -17.09
N GLY A 49 -12.68 -9.78 -18.24
CA GLY A 49 -13.10 -10.96 -19.00
C GLY A 49 -12.26 -12.25 -18.85
N SER A 50 -11.12 -12.22 -18.16
CA SER A 50 -10.31 -13.42 -17.92
C SER A 50 -10.99 -14.45 -16.98
N ILE A 51 -10.95 -15.74 -17.31
CA ILE A 51 -11.51 -16.84 -16.50
C ILE A 51 -10.89 -16.86 -15.09
N PHE A 52 -9.68 -16.31 -14.95
CA PHE A 52 -8.99 -16.09 -13.67
C PHE A 52 -9.73 -15.14 -12.71
N TRP A 53 -10.61 -14.24 -13.18
CA TRP A 53 -11.35 -13.28 -12.32
C TRP A 53 -12.35 -13.91 -11.36
N LYS A 54 -12.89 -15.10 -11.69
CA LYS A 54 -13.80 -15.81 -10.77
C LYS A 54 -13.12 -16.19 -9.45
N ALA A 55 -11.78 -16.26 -9.42
CA ALA A 55 -11.00 -16.53 -8.21
C ALA A 55 -10.70 -15.27 -7.35
N PHE A 56 -10.96 -14.05 -7.86
CA PHE A 56 -10.55 -12.76 -7.26
C PHE A 56 -11.73 -11.91 -6.73
N SER A 57 -12.83 -12.55 -6.33
CA SER A 57 -13.98 -12.01 -5.56
C SER A 57 -15.27 -11.68 -6.33
N SER A 58 -16.37 -11.66 -5.57
CA SER A 58 -17.75 -11.33 -5.98
C SER A 58 -18.03 -9.83 -6.15
N ARG A 59 -17.02 -8.94 -6.09
CA ARG A 59 -17.19 -7.47 -6.08
C ARG A 59 -16.74 -6.76 -7.36
N GLY A 60 -16.29 -7.50 -8.37
CA GLY A 60 -15.66 -6.91 -9.56
C GLY A 60 -14.21 -6.48 -9.27
N PRO A 61 -13.52 -5.89 -10.24
CA PRO A 61 -12.09 -5.61 -10.13
C PRO A 61 -11.81 -4.54 -9.07
N VAL A 62 -11.20 -4.96 -7.95
CA VAL A 62 -10.61 -4.02 -6.99
C VAL A 62 -9.20 -3.71 -7.47
N ILE A 63 -8.92 -2.43 -7.72
CA ILE A 63 -7.56 -1.94 -7.97
C ILE A 63 -6.76 -2.14 -6.68
N PRO A 64 -5.67 -2.92 -6.67
CA PRO A 64 -4.86 -3.06 -5.47
C PRO A 64 -4.29 -1.72 -5.06
N LYS A 65 -4.17 -1.52 -3.75
CA LYS A 65 -3.72 -0.26 -3.17
C LYS A 65 -2.78 -0.53 -2.02
N PHE A 66 -1.59 0.03 -2.11
CA PHE A 66 -0.68 0.17 -0.99
C PHE A 66 -1.01 1.44 -0.23
N THR A 67 -1.05 1.36 1.09
CA THR A 67 -1.25 2.50 1.98
C THR A 67 -0.14 2.51 3.01
N TRP A 68 0.49 3.66 3.22
CA TRP A 68 1.35 3.89 4.38
C TRP A 68 0.74 4.95 5.28
N VAL A 69 0.80 4.73 6.58
CA VAL A 69 0.31 5.64 7.62
C VAL A 69 1.46 5.96 8.55
N SER A 70 1.68 7.25 8.80
CA SER A 70 2.76 7.72 9.65
C SER A 70 2.59 7.25 11.09
N ALA A 71 3.72 7.06 11.77
CA ALA A 71 3.71 6.98 13.22
C ALA A 71 3.11 8.29 13.80
N SER A 72 2.50 8.19 14.97
CA SER A 72 1.93 9.37 15.64
C SER A 72 2.06 9.25 17.15
N ILE A 73 1.95 10.39 17.84
CA ILE A 73 1.86 10.43 19.30
C ILE A 73 0.44 10.89 19.65
N SER A 74 -0.27 10.07 20.43
CA SER A 74 -1.62 10.38 20.88
C SER A 74 -1.61 11.61 21.81
N LYS A 75 -2.79 12.19 22.07
CA LYS A 75 -2.95 13.26 23.07
C LYS A 75 -2.47 12.87 24.47
N SER A 76 -2.51 11.57 24.81
CA SER A 76 -2.03 11.05 26.09
C SER A 76 -0.54 10.74 26.10
N GLY A 77 0.20 11.05 25.03
CA GLY A 77 1.64 10.80 24.91
C GLY A 77 2.00 9.39 24.45
N ASN A 78 1.03 8.54 24.12
CA ASN A 78 1.30 7.16 23.69
C ASN A 78 1.76 7.14 22.24
N TYR A 79 2.92 6.51 21.99
CA TYR A 79 3.41 6.27 20.64
C TYR A 79 2.53 5.25 19.92
N GLN A 80 2.12 5.58 18.70
CA GLN A 80 1.44 4.71 17.76
C GLN A 80 2.40 4.47 16.59
N PRO A 81 2.86 3.23 16.37
CA PRO A 81 3.81 2.92 15.30
C PRO A 81 3.23 3.18 13.91
N ALA A 82 4.12 3.38 12.94
CA ALA A 82 3.72 3.46 11.55
C ALA A 82 3.14 2.12 11.07
N GLN A 83 2.26 2.19 10.09
CA GLN A 83 1.63 1.01 9.51
C GLN A 83 1.70 1.07 7.99
N LEU A 84 1.79 -0.10 7.37
CA LEU A 84 1.49 -0.25 5.96
C LEU A 84 0.35 -1.24 5.75
N GLY A 85 -0.42 -1.00 4.70
CA GLY A 85 -1.56 -1.81 4.33
C GLY A 85 -1.57 -2.11 2.84
N LEU A 86 -2.10 -3.28 2.48
CA LEU A 86 -2.36 -3.69 1.11
C LEU A 86 -3.83 -4.07 0.98
N THR A 87 -4.60 -3.23 0.30
CA THR A 87 -5.92 -3.62 -0.20
C THR A 87 -5.74 -4.40 -1.49
N HIS A 88 -6.38 -5.56 -1.60
CA HIS A 88 -6.26 -6.43 -2.76
C HIS A 88 -7.61 -7.12 -3.07
N PRO A 89 -7.84 -7.51 -4.33
CA PRO A 89 -8.96 -8.38 -4.70
C PRO A 89 -8.71 -9.86 -4.37
N THR A 90 -7.46 -10.24 -4.06
CA THR A 90 -7.09 -11.63 -3.77
C THR A 90 -7.93 -12.17 -2.61
N GLY A 91 -8.44 -13.39 -2.75
CA GLY A 91 -9.21 -14.07 -1.71
C GLY A 91 -8.35 -14.47 -0.50
N ASN A 92 -8.63 -15.63 0.08
CA ASN A 92 -7.78 -16.16 1.15
C ASN A 92 -6.35 -16.43 0.61
N ALA A 93 -5.33 -16.32 1.47
CA ALA A 93 -3.92 -16.66 1.21
C ALA A 93 -3.04 -15.61 0.48
N VAL A 94 -3.23 -14.33 0.75
CA VAL A 94 -2.39 -13.23 0.22
C VAL A 94 -0.93 -13.37 0.60
N LEU A 95 -0.65 -13.72 1.86
CA LEU A 95 0.71 -13.96 2.32
C LEU A 95 1.39 -15.11 1.58
N GLN A 96 0.66 -16.17 1.26
CA GLN A 96 1.21 -17.27 0.47
C GLN A 96 1.52 -16.81 -0.95
N ARG A 97 0.60 -16.06 -1.57
CA ARG A 97 0.81 -15.51 -2.92
C ARG A 97 2.05 -14.61 -2.99
N LEU A 98 2.25 -13.73 -2.01
CA LEU A 98 3.47 -12.90 -1.96
C LEU A 98 4.73 -13.78 -1.87
N ARG A 99 4.72 -14.83 -1.03
CA ARG A 99 5.83 -15.80 -0.94
C ARG A 99 6.09 -16.55 -2.25
N ASP A 100 5.04 -16.98 -2.95
CA ASP A 100 5.18 -17.71 -4.22
C ASP A 100 5.86 -16.87 -5.30
N PHE A 101 5.81 -15.53 -5.18
CA PHE A 101 6.51 -14.57 -6.03
C PHE A 101 7.83 -14.06 -5.44
N ASN A 102 8.37 -14.74 -4.42
CA ASN A 102 9.59 -14.37 -3.69
C ASN A 102 9.54 -12.96 -3.05
N LEU A 103 8.34 -12.47 -2.74
CA LEU A 103 8.16 -11.24 -1.97
C LEU A 103 8.07 -11.59 -0.48
N THR A 104 9.20 -11.49 0.20
CA THR A 104 9.28 -11.69 1.64
C THR A 104 8.97 -10.40 2.38
N VAL A 105 8.05 -10.49 3.33
CA VAL A 105 7.84 -9.44 4.32
C VAL A 105 9.04 -9.44 5.28
N SER A 106 9.48 -8.26 5.69
CA SER A 106 10.57 -8.13 6.67
C SER A 106 10.19 -8.78 8.01
N ASP A 107 11.11 -9.52 8.62
CA ASP A 107 10.84 -10.28 9.86
C ASP A 107 10.54 -9.38 11.09
N ASP A 108 10.94 -8.12 11.03
CA ASP A 108 10.68 -7.10 12.05
C ASP A 108 9.32 -6.41 11.89
N TRP A 109 8.54 -6.74 10.84
CA TRP A 109 7.20 -6.21 10.64
C TRP A 109 6.17 -7.13 11.29
N MET A 110 5.35 -6.57 12.18
CA MET A 110 4.35 -7.34 12.91
C MET A 110 3.02 -7.36 12.16
N LEU A 111 2.57 -8.55 11.74
CA LEU A 111 1.26 -8.74 11.12
C LEU A 111 0.15 -8.34 12.09
N GLN A 112 -0.67 -7.35 11.70
CA GLN A 112 -1.84 -6.90 12.47
C GLN A 112 -3.14 -7.47 11.91
N GLN A 113 -3.23 -7.60 10.60
CA GLN A 113 -4.44 -8.07 9.94
C GLN A 113 -4.06 -8.79 8.64
N ASP A 114 -4.65 -9.95 8.40
CA ASP A 114 -4.74 -10.58 7.08
C ASP A 114 -6.23 -10.91 6.87
N HIS A 115 -6.92 -10.11 6.06
CA HIS A 115 -8.35 -10.27 5.87
C HIS A 115 -8.76 -10.09 4.41
N PRO A 116 -9.42 -11.10 3.79
CA PRO A 116 -9.76 -11.10 2.37
C PRO A 116 -10.55 -9.88 1.87
N LYS A 117 -11.31 -9.21 2.75
CA LYS A 117 -12.11 -8.02 2.40
C LYS A 117 -11.53 -6.70 2.91
N ARG A 118 -10.57 -6.74 3.85
CA ARG A 118 -10.05 -5.55 4.53
C ARG A 118 -8.56 -5.33 4.25
N GLY A 119 -7.94 -6.26 3.52
CA GLY A 119 -6.54 -6.21 3.17
C GLY A 119 -5.64 -6.76 4.25
N LEU A 120 -4.36 -6.73 3.91
CA LEU A 120 -3.24 -7.07 4.77
C LEU A 120 -2.73 -5.80 5.45
N VAL A 121 -2.39 -5.86 6.74
CA VAL A 121 -1.83 -4.72 7.50
C VAL A 121 -0.66 -5.19 8.34
N PHE A 122 0.45 -4.47 8.24
CA PHE A 122 1.63 -4.65 9.08
C PHE A 122 1.89 -3.40 9.91
N GLN A 123 2.26 -3.62 11.15
CA GLN A 123 2.88 -2.61 11.99
C GLN A 123 4.39 -2.62 11.73
N LEU A 124 4.96 -1.45 11.49
CA LEU A 124 6.39 -1.26 11.31
C LEU A 124 7.09 -1.12 12.68
N PRO A 125 8.37 -1.51 12.78
CA PRO A 125 9.19 -1.16 13.95
C PRO A 125 9.34 0.36 14.06
N ARG A 126 9.85 0.82 15.21
CA ARG A 126 10.02 2.27 15.47
C ARG A 126 10.95 2.94 14.47
N GLU A 127 12.00 2.21 14.08
CA GLU A 127 12.97 2.59 13.07
C GLU A 127 12.84 1.60 11.92
N TYR A 128 12.57 2.09 10.72
CA TYR A 128 12.45 1.28 9.52
C TYR A 128 13.01 2.05 8.33
N ASP A 129 13.39 1.31 7.30
CA ASP A 129 13.85 1.85 6.03
C ASP A 129 12.64 2.17 5.14
N ALA A 130 12.40 3.46 4.87
CA ALA A 130 11.30 3.92 4.03
C ALA A 130 11.42 3.40 2.58
N GLY A 131 12.63 3.26 2.06
CA GLY A 131 12.90 2.67 0.75
C GLY A 131 12.41 1.22 0.68
N LYS A 132 12.74 0.39 1.68
CA LYS A 132 12.26 -1.00 1.75
C LYS A 132 10.74 -1.12 1.86
N VAL A 133 10.10 -0.20 2.60
CA VAL A 133 8.64 -0.14 2.72
C VAL A 133 8.00 0.13 1.35
N ILE A 134 8.54 1.09 0.60
CA ILE A 134 8.04 1.41 -0.74
C ILE A 134 8.37 0.30 -1.74
N ASP A 135 9.57 -0.26 -1.73
CA ASP A 135 9.95 -1.38 -2.60
C ASP A 135 9.02 -2.58 -2.42
N PHE A 136 8.66 -2.90 -1.17
CA PHE A 136 7.66 -3.92 -0.88
C PHE A 136 6.29 -3.56 -1.49
N GLY A 137 5.81 -2.33 -1.28
CA GLY A 137 4.53 -1.87 -1.82
C GLY A 137 4.47 -1.93 -3.35
N LEU A 138 5.49 -1.40 -4.03
CA LEU A 138 5.58 -1.38 -5.50
C LEU A 138 5.72 -2.79 -6.09
N SER A 139 6.40 -3.70 -5.40
CA SER A 139 6.51 -5.10 -5.83
C SER A 139 5.24 -5.89 -5.57
N ALA A 140 4.54 -5.61 -4.46
CA ALA A 140 3.32 -6.31 -4.08
C ALA A 140 2.14 -5.96 -5.01
N ILE A 141 2.03 -4.71 -5.48
CA ILE A 141 0.91 -4.27 -6.33
C ILE A 141 0.76 -5.17 -7.57
N PRO A 142 1.78 -5.36 -8.44
CA PRO A 142 1.66 -6.23 -9.61
C PRO A 142 1.30 -7.69 -9.27
N VAL A 143 1.83 -8.23 -8.17
CA VAL A 143 1.55 -9.61 -7.73
C VAL A 143 0.09 -9.79 -7.30
N LEU A 144 -0.48 -8.76 -6.68
CA LEU A 144 -1.86 -8.74 -6.19
C LEU A 144 -2.84 -8.17 -7.22
N SER A 145 -2.33 -7.61 -8.32
CA SER A 145 -3.12 -7.12 -9.43
C SER A 145 -3.68 -8.29 -10.26
N PRO A 146 -4.98 -8.24 -10.60
CA PRO A 146 -5.59 -9.17 -11.52
C PRO A 146 -5.44 -8.76 -13.00
N PHE A 147 -4.69 -7.69 -13.26
CA PHE A 147 -4.36 -7.14 -14.57
C PHE A 147 -2.86 -6.86 -14.66
N GLU A 148 -2.34 -6.72 -15.88
CA GLU A 148 -0.94 -6.37 -16.10
C GLU A 148 -0.66 -4.93 -15.62
N CYS A 149 0.45 -4.75 -14.91
CA CYS A 149 0.89 -3.45 -14.42
C CYS A 149 2.18 -3.06 -15.13
N ASP A 150 2.18 -1.92 -15.83
CA ASP A 150 3.34 -1.39 -16.54
C ASP A 150 4.39 -0.74 -15.60
N ASN A 151 4.39 -1.09 -14.31
CA ASN A 151 5.21 -0.47 -13.27
C ASN A 151 5.10 1.07 -13.19
N LYS A 152 3.94 1.59 -13.58
CA LYS A 152 3.54 2.98 -13.41
C LYS A 152 2.49 3.08 -12.32
N PHE A 153 2.58 4.14 -11.53
CA PHE A 153 1.81 4.29 -10.33
C PHE A 153 1.30 5.73 -10.15
N CYS A 154 0.20 5.84 -9.42
CA CYS A 154 -0.33 7.09 -8.89
C CYS A 154 -0.12 7.10 -7.38
N LEU A 155 0.60 8.11 -6.90
CA LEU A 155 0.72 8.46 -5.49
C LEU A 155 -0.41 9.42 -5.14
N HIS A 156 -1.14 9.17 -4.06
CA HIS A 156 -2.19 10.05 -3.52
C HIS A 156 -1.94 10.35 -2.04
N TYR A 157 -1.99 11.61 -1.63
CA TYR A 157 -1.78 11.99 -0.23
C TYR A 157 -2.54 13.28 0.12
N PRO A 158 -2.90 13.52 1.40
CA PRO A 158 -3.63 14.71 1.80
C PRO A 158 -2.72 15.94 1.75
N MET A 159 -3.23 17.04 1.19
CA MET A 159 -2.59 18.35 1.32
C MET A 159 -2.84 18.92 2.72
N LYS A 160 -1.85 19.63 3.27
CA LYS A 160 -2.00 20.40 4.51
C LYS A 160 -2.92 21.61 4.32
#